data_AF-A0A925MWM9-F1
#
_entry.id   AF-A0A925MWM9-F1
#
_cell.length_a   1.000
_cell.length_b   1.000
_cell.length_c   1.000
_cell.angle_alpha   90.00
_cell.angle_beta   90.00
_cell.angle_gamma   90.00
#
_symmetry.space_group_name_H-M   'P 1'
#
loop_
_entity.id
_entity.type
_entity.pdbx_description
1 polymer ?
#
loop_
_entity_poly.entity_id
_entity_poly.type
_entity_poly.pdbx_seq_one_letter_code
_entity_poly.pdbx_strand_id
1 'polypeptide(L)' 'MADFLLELLSEEIPARMQAKARADLERLFAAELAAAGLAASAIETYSTPRRLALIARGLP' A
#
# COMPACT_ATOMS: atom_id res chain seq x y z
N MET A 1 8.03 -16.97 5.20
CA MET A 1 7.72 -15.70 4.51
C MET A 1 6.46 -15.15 5.11
N ALA A 2 6.52 -13.91 5.60
CA ALA A 2 5.39 -13.26 6.25
C ALA A 2 4.70 -12.30 5.27
N ASP A 3 3.41 -12.07 5.51
CA ASP A 3 2.67 -11.02 4.84
C ASP A 3 2.62 -9.79 5.74
N PHE A 4 2.84 -8.62 5.13
CA PHE A 4 2.78 -7.35 5.80
C PHE A 4 1.51 -6.61 5.40
N LEU A 5 0.76 -6.15 6.40
CA LEU A 5 -0.44 -5.34 6.22
C LEU A 5 -0.19 -3.94 6.78
N LEU A 6 -0.35 -2.92 5.93
CA LEU A 6 -0.45 -1.53 6.32
C LEU A 6 -1.89 -1.06 6.11
N GLU A 7 -2.52 -0.54 7.16
CA GLU A 7 -3.84 0.07 7.09
C GLU A 7 -3.78 1.50 7.65
N LEU A 8 -4.22 2.47 6.84
CA LEU A 8 -4.31 3.88 7.19
C LEU A 8 -5.79 4.29 7.26
N LEU A 9 -6.16 4.99 8.33
CA LEU A 9 -7.42 5.73 8.40
C LEU A 9 -7.39 6.90 7.41
N SER A 10 -8.45 7.07 6.63
CA SER A 10 -8.45 7.99 5.49
C SER A 10 -9.83 8.58 5.21
N GLU A 11 -10.29 9.47 6.10
CA GLU A 11 -11.64 10.07 6.02
C GLU A 11 -11.68 11.33 5.12
N GLU A 12 -10.53 11.99 4.96
CA GLU A 12 -10.41 13.26 4.24
C GLU A 12 -10.11 13.09 2.73
N ILE A 13 -9.85 11.86 2.25
CA ILE A 13 -9.55 11.63 0.83
C ILE A 13 -10.85 11.63 0.02
N PRO A 14 -11.04 12.58 -0.92
CA PRO A 14 -12.23 12.61 -1.76
C PRO A 14 -12.34 11.33 -2.60
N ALA A 15 -13.56 10.86 -2.86
CA ALA A 15 -13.81 9.63 -3.61
C ALA A 15 -13.04 9.55 -4.95
N ARG A 16 -12.98 10.65 -5.70
CA ARG A 16 -12.24 10.74 -6.98
C ARG A 16 -10.72 10.56 -6.84
N MET A 17 -10.16 10.77 -5.65
CA MET A 17 -8.73 10.64 -5.36
C MET A 17 -8.36 9.26 -4.84
N GLN A 18 -9.33 8.43 -4.47
CA GLN A 18 -9.08 7.11 -3.87
C GLN A 18 -8.28 6.17 -4.80
N ALA A 19 -8.58 6.17 -6.10
CA ALA A 19 -7.81 5.37 -7.07
C ALA A 19 -6.35 5.83 -7.16
N LYS A 20 -6.13 7.15 -7.19
CA LYS A 20 -4.78 7.73 -7.20
C LYS A 20 -4.04 7.45 -5.88
N ALA A 21 -4.71 7.57 -4.75
CA ALA A 21 -4.12 7.32 -3.43
C ALA A 21 -3.60 5.88 -3.29
N ARG A 22 -4.31 4.89 -3.84
CA ARG A 22 -3.84 3.50 -3.93
C ARG A 22 -2.57 3.37 -4.76
N ALA A 23 -2.58 3.92 -5.97
CA ALA A 23 -1.43 3.86 -6.87
C ALA A 23 -0.21 4.59 -6.28
N ASP A 24 -0.42 5.74 -5.64
CA ASP A 24 0.63 6.49 -4.96
C ASP A 24 1.19 5.71 -3.76
N LEU A 25 0.34 5.07 -2.94
CA LEU A 25 0.77 4.21 -1.83
C LEU A 25 1.60 3.02 -2.31
N GLU A 26 1.15 2.32 -3.34
CA GLU A 26 1.87 1.19 -3.94
C GLU A 26 3.26 1.62 -4.43
N ARG A 27 3.32 2.71 -5.21
CA ARG A 27 4.57 3.23 -5.77
C ARG A 27 5.55 3.66 -4.68
N LEU A 28 5.07 4.40 -3.67
CA LEU A 28 5.92 4.89 -2.58
C LEU A 28 6.43 3.71 -1.74
N PHE A 29 5.56 2.77 -1.37
CA PHE A 29 5.94 1.61 -0.58
C PHE A 29 6.96 0.73 -1.32
N ALA A 30 6.75 0.46 -2.61
CA ALA A 30 7.69 -0.32 -3.42
C ALA A 30 9.07 0.36 -3.52
N ALA A 31 9.11 1.69 -3.65
CA ALA A 31 10.35 2.45 -3.69
C ALA A 31 11.13 2.37 -2.37
N GLU A 32 10.44 2.53 -1.24
CA GLU A 32 11.07 2.41 0.09
C GLU A 32 11.51 0.97 0.38
N LEU A 33 10.72 -0.03 -0.04
CA LEU A 33 11.08 -1.43 0.10
C LEU A 33 12.37 -1.76 -0.68
N ALA A 34 12.48 -1.28 -1.91
CA ALA A 34 13.68 -1.42 -2.73
C ALA A 34 14.88 -0.68 -2.14
N ALA A 35 14.68 0.53 -1.61
CA ALA A 35 15.74 1.29 -0.92
C ALA A 35 16.25 0.57 0.34
N ALA A 36 15.38 -0.18 1.03
CA ALA A 36 15.75 -1.05 2.14
C ALA A 36 16.40 -2.38 1.73
N GLY A 37 16.55 -2.65 0.42
CA GLY A 37 17.10 -3.91 -0.10
C GLY A 37 16.16 -5.10 0.04
N LEU A 38 14.86 -4.85 0.22
CA LEU A 38 13.82 -5.86 0.37
C LEU A 38 13.02 -6.01 -0.93
N ALA A 39 12.46 -7.21 -1.14
CA ALA A 39 11.58 -7.48 -2.27
C ALA A 39 10.37 -8.28 -1.79
N ALA A 40 9.17 -7.79 -2.10
CA ALA A 40 7.92 -8.52 -1.93
C ALA A 40 7.60 -9.30 -3.20
N SER A 41 6.98 -10.47 -3.04
CA SER A 41 6.48 -11.27 -4.17
C SER A 41 5.28 -10.63 -4.88
N ALA A 42 4.45 -9.91 -4.14
CA ALA A 42 3.33 -9.14 -4.65
C ALA A 42 3.03 -7.96 -3.72
N ILE A 43 2.49 -6.88 -4.28
CA ILE A 43 1.95 -5.74 -3.54
C ILE A 43 0.54 -5.50 -4.04
N GLU A 44 -0.42 -5.44 -3.12
CA GLU A 44 -1.84 -5.24 -3.43
C GLU A 44 -2.36 -4.02 -2.65
N THR A 45 -3.08 -3.12 -3.31
CA THR A 45 -3.64 -1.92 -2.67
C THR A 45 -5.16 -1.83 -2.76
N TYR A 46 -5.77 -1.44 -1.65
CA TYR A 46 -7.21 -1.37 -1.46
C TYR A 46 -7.60 -0.03 -0.86
N SER A 47 -8.80 0.44 -1.19
CA SER A 47 -9.35 1.63 -0.57
C SER A 47 -10.84 1.51 -0.36
N THR A 48 -11.29 2.11 0.72
CA THR A 48 -12.68 2.40 1.03
C THR A 48 -12.78 3.90 1.36
N PRO A 49 -13.98 4.47 1.51
CA PRO A 49 -14.11 5.88 1.87
C PRO A 49 -13.42 6.31 3.18
N ARG A 50 -13.01 5.36 4.05
CA ARG A 50 -12.37 5.65 5.35
C ARG A 50 -11.07 4.88 5.60
N ARG A 51 -10.61 4.08 4.63
CA ARG A 51 -9.43 3.22 4.76
C ARG A 51 -8.62 3.24 3.47
N LEU A 52 -7.31 3.30 3.60
CA LEU A 52 -6.37 2.98 2.55
C LEU A 52 -5.46 1.86 3.06
N ALA A 53 -5.37 0.76 2.33
CA ALA A 53 -4.66 -0.42 2.77
C ALA A 53 -3.69 -0.93 1.70
N LEU A 54 -2.58 -1.51 2.15
CA LEU A 54 -1.58 -2.18 1.33
C LEU A 54 -1.23 -3.52 1.97
N ILE A 55 -1.18 -4.57 1.16
CA ILE A 55 -0.67 -5.89 1.55
C ILE A 55 0.57 -6.19 0.72
N ALA A 56 1.70 -6.39 1.38
CA ALA A 56 2.93 -6.89 0.75
C ALA A 56 3.11 -8.37 1.10
N ARG A 57 3.11 -9.23 0.08
CA ARG A 57 3.16 -10.68 0.24
C ARG A 57 4.58 -11.18 0.16
N GLY A 58 4.88 -12.17 0.99
CA GLY A 58 6.15 -12.88 0.90
C GLY A 58 7.33 -11.93 1.09
N LEU A 59 7.36 -11.22 2.21
CA LEU A 59 8.58 -10.56 2.65
C LEU A 59 9.54 -11.58 3.29
N PRO A 60 10.86 -11.42 3.08
CA PRO A 60 11.88 -12.31 3.64
C PRO A 60 11.89 -12.30 5.17
#